data_AF-A0A538NBT0-F1
#
_entry.id   AF-A0A538NBT0-F1
#
_cell.length_a   1.000
_cell.length_b   1.000
_cell.length_c   1.000
_cell.angle_alpha   90.00
_cell.angle_beta   90.00
_cell.angle_gamma   90.00
#
_symmetry.space_group_name_H-M   'P 1'
#
loop_
_entity.id
_entity.type
_entity.pdbx_description
1 polymer ?
#
loop_
_entity_poly.entity_id
_entity_poly.type
_entity_poly.pdbx_seq_one_letter_code
_entity_poly.pdbx_strand_id
1 'polypeptide(L)'
;MAISFEYRGLLCYENRSAPRSYYFLPLAADVQRDDANRPMVTVVAAGATGFLMLTAAWRASEDILAGLRDELARRTGDGEPATIRLAFAPVRTVTCDLFIGDGRTEAGGRAEAGGRAEAAAVASRTTSGAPPYSALFSLTVTAEQLADVAAAVLGRRGFAALAYRATVPLPFVATGRLESASERFLPWLRSCAGSGSVAGLRAAIELAVTEGLATVQLSLPGDPPADLVGTLYDAVLGRAVEVLAPLLAGGAVGPAGGANAEIAVQVELTWDVERPVSARVDMSEVVGPDDVVLPPGVAAAVEAAADPPLRVSLGFDPDDAPLAWIRVQRGDAEAVLEAPKFEAVEVPGRSAVRTVRVTTGYTDGAPVHRQDVPAPGVELVFLPADVGLTVVTVDARALATSGVRSAQVWLTHQPPYGRQVRRVLALGRDEWVAHWWLPAAAGSGPSYLEYRWTATRADGRVAEYPPTRADTPVIVLSFSEGSPDASD
;
A
#
# COMPACT_ATOMS: atom_id res chain seq x y z
N MET A 1 -2.97 -4.43 -15.06
CA MET A 1 -1.91 -3.39 -15.01
C MET A 1 -2.60 -2.03 -14.88
N ALA A 2 -2.19 -1.15 -13.96
CA ALA A 2 -2.95 0.08 -13.70
C ALA A 2 -2.79 1.09 -14.85
N ILE A 3 -3.92 1.56 -15.42
CA ILE A 3 -3.98 2.59 -16.48
C ILE A 3 -3.73 4.01 -15.90
N SER A 4 -3.62 4.12 -14.59
CA SER A 4 -3.29 5.35 -13.88
C SER A 4 -1.85 5.33 -13.35
N PHE A 5 -1.28 6.52 -13.17
CA PHE A 5 0.01 6.70 -12.53
C PHE A 5 0.03 7.99 -11.70
N GLU A 6 0.95 8.06 -10.75
CA GLU A 6 1.16 9.27 -9.94
C GLU A 6 2.33 10.10 -10.48
N TYR A 7 2.17 11.42 -10.47
CA TYR A 7 3.19 12.38 -10.83
C TYR A 7 3.14 13.59 -9.90
N ARG A 8 4.17 13.77 -9.07
CA ARG A 8 4.32 14.92 -8.15
C ARG A 8 3.03 15.26 -7.37
N GLY A 9 2.37 14.25 -6.81
CA GLY A 9 1.13 14.41 -6.04
C GLY A 9 -0.14 14.55 -6.89
N LEU A 10 -0.08 14.27 -8.20
CA LEU A 10 -1.26 14.15 -9.06
C LEU A 10 -1.48 12.69 -9.47
N LEU A 11 -2.69 12.17 -9.31
CA LEU A 11 -3.13 10.95 -9.96
C LEU A 11 -3.56 11.27 -11.39
N CYS A 12 -3.00 10.58 -12.36
CA CYS A 12 -3.19 10.85 -13.78
C CYS A 12 -3.63 9.59 -14.52
N TYR A 13 -4.56 9.73 -15.46
CA TYR A 13 -5.03 8.62 -16.30
C TYR A 13 -5.61 9.14 -17.63
N GLU A 14 -5.67 8.28 -18.64
CA GLU A 14 -6.12 8.65 -19.99
C GLU A 14 -7.64 8.90 -20.05
N ASN A 15 -8.04 9.94 -20.80
CA ASN A 15 -9.41 10.14 -21.21
C ASN A 15 -9.67 9.33 -22.49
N ARG A 16 -10.25 8.14 -22.33
CA ARG A 16 -10.51 7.19 -23.43
C ARG A 16 -11.47 7.72 -24.50
N SER A 17 -12.22 8.80 -24.24
CA SER A 17 -13.14 9.41 -25.20
C SER A 17 -12.47 10.41 -26.14
N ALA A 18 -11.23 10.84 -25.87
CA ALA A 18 -10.53 11.83 -26.67
C ALA A 18 -9.02 11.56 -26.76
N PRO A 19 -8.44 11.48 -27.98
CA PRO A 19 -7.01 11.26 -28.13
C PRO A 19 -6.20 12.41 -27.51
N ARG A 20 -5.05 12.08 -26.91
CA ARG A 20 -4.14 13.02 -26.23
C ARG A 20 -4.79 13.86 -25.13
N SER A 21 -5.86 13.34 -24.54
CA SER A 21 -6.57 13.95 -23.42
C SER A 21 -6.36 13.10 -22.19
N TYR A 22 -6.03 13.72 -21.06
CA TYR A 22 -5.78 13.04 -19.80
C TYR A 22 -6.53 13.73 -18.66
N TYR A 23 -7.00 12.91 -17.74
CA TYR A 23 -7.54 13.36 -16.47
C TYR A 23 -6.44 13.44 -15.42
N PHE A 24 -6.48 14.50 -14.61
CA PHE A 24 -5.64 14.64 -13.43
C PHE A 24 -6.48 14.88 -12.18
N LEU A 25 -6.02 14.38 -11.04
CA LEU A 25 -6.63 14.59 -9.73
C LEU A 25 -5.52 14.91 -8.72
N PRO A 26 -5.51 16.11 -8.11
CA PRO A 26 -4.57 16.41 -7.04
C PRO A 26 -4.82 15.51 -5.82
N LEU A 27 -3.77 14.92 -5.28
CA LEU A 27 -3.81 14.07 -4.07
C LEU A 27 -3.67 14.89 -2.78
N ALA A 28 -3.33 16.17 -2.90
CA ALA A 28 -3.30 17.12 -1.80
C ALA A 28 -4.38 18.20 -1.98
N ALA A 29 -4.91 18.67 -0.86
CA ALA A 29 -5.74 19.88 -0.82
C ALA A 29 -4.85 21.14 -0.76
N ASP A 30 -5.43 22.31 -1.00
CA ASP A 30 -4.76 23.60 -0.85
C ASP A 30 -5.76 24.62 -0.27
N VAL A 31 -5.28 25.83 -0.01
CA VAL A 31 -6.09 26.99 0.32
C VAL A 31 -6.12 27.96 -0.86
N GLN A 32 -7.20 28.74 -0.97
CA GLN A 32 -7.27 29.82 -1.94
C GLN A 32 -6.14 30.82 -1.67
N ARG A 33 -5.55 31.36 -2.74
CA ARG A 33 -4.47 32.34 -2.69
C ARG A 33 -4.87 33.64 -3.37
N ASP A 34 -4.32 34.75 -2.91
CA ASP A 34 -4.45 36.06 -3.54
C ASP A 34 -3.56 36.17 -4.80
N ASP A 35 -3.60 37.33 -5.49
CA ASP A 35 -2.81 37.58 -6.70
C ASP A 35 -1.28 37.59 -6.44
N ALA A 36 -0.86 37.75 -5.18
CA ALA A 36 0.53 37.65 -4.74
C ALA A 36 0.89 36.23 -4.28
N ASN A 37 0.02 35.25 -4.52
CA ASN A 37 0.16 33.85 -4.14
C ASN A 37 0.18 33.59 -2.61
N ARG A 38 -0.30 34.54 -1.80
CA ARG A 38 -0.44 34.37 -0.35
C ARG A 38 -1.76 33.67 -0.01
N PRO A 39 -1.77 32.73 0.95
CA PRO A 39 -2.98 32.03 1.33
C PRO A 39 -3.99 32.97 1.98
N MET A 40 -5.26 32.87 1.58
CA MET A 40 -6.36 33.68 2.08
C MET A 40 -6.96 33.03 3.31
N VAL A 41 -6.27 33.19 4.45
CA VAL A 41 -6.71 32.71 5.76
C VAL A 41 -6.78 33.89 6.73
N THR A 42 -7.91 34.05 7.39
CA THR A 42 -8.15 35.11 8.36
C THR A 42 -8.48 34.48 9.71
N VAL A 43 -7.74 34.89 10.74
CA VAL A 43 -7.92 34.46 12.12
C VAL A 43 -8.09 35.70 12.99
N VAL A 44 -9.24 35.84 13.65
CA VAL A 44 -9.56 37.01 14.49
C VAL A 44 -9.93 36.54 15.90
N ALA A 45 -9.38 37.17 16.94
CA ALA A 45 -9.84 36.97 18.31
C ALA A 45 -10.92 37.99 18.67
N ALA A 46 -11.96 37.53 19.36
CA ALA A 46 -13.05 38.35 19.88
C ALA A 46 -13.41 37.92 21.31
N GLY A 47 -12.63 38.36 22.30
CA GLY A 47 -12.84 37.99 23.70
C GLY A 47 -12.57 36.51 23.95
N ALA A 48 -13.59 35.76 24.38
CA ALA A 48 -13.48 34.33 24.69
C ALA A 48 -13.67 33.40 23.45
N THR A 49 -13.98 33.97 22.29
CA THR A 49 -14.14 33.23 21.03
C THR A 49 -13.24 33.81 19.95
N GLY A 50 -12.97 33.01 18.91
CA GLY A 50 -12.29 33.44 17.71
C GLY A 50 -13.16 33.25 16.47
N PHE A 51 -12.75 33.86 15.37
CA PHE A 51 -13.33 33.64 14.05
C PHE A 51 -12.23 33.13 13.12
N LEU A 52 -12.50 31.98 12.49
CA LEU A 52 -11.68 31.41 11.43
C LEU A 52 -12.43 31.55 10.11
N MET A 53 -11.81 32.22 9.16
CA MET A 53 -12.29 32.30 7.78
C MET A 53 -11.20 31.83 6.83
N LEU A 54 -11.53 30.85 5.99
CA LEU A 54 -10.65 30.38 4.92
C LEU A 54 -11.47 29.81 3.78
N THR A 55 -10.91 29.82 2.58
CA THR A 55 -11.45 29.07 1.45
C THR A 55 -10.48 27.96 1.10
N ALA A 56 -10.93 26.70 1.23
CA ALA A 56 -10.19 25.55 0.72
C ALA A 56 -10.30 25.52 -0.81
N ALA A 57 -9.25 25.06 -1.48
CA ALA A 57 -9.20 24.90 -2.93
C ALA A 57 -8.60 23.54 -3.31
N TRP A 58 -9.29 22.77 -4.14
CA TRP A 58 -8.75 21.54 -4.72
C TRP A 58 -8.29 21.81 -6.15
N ARG A 59 -6.99 22.04 -6.30
CA ARG A 59 -6.36 22.48 -7.55
C ARG A 59 -4.92 21.94 -7.67
N ALA A 60 -4.41 21.95 -8.89
CA ALA A 60 -2.98 21.79 -9.17
C ALA A 60 -2.42 23.15 -9.62
N SER A 61 -1.14 23.44 -9.34
CA SER A 61 -0.48 24.62 -9.88
C SER A 61 -0.14 24.43 -11.36
N GLU A 62 -0.09 25.53 -12.12
CA GLU A 62 0.25 25.46 -13.55
C GLU A 62 1.65 24.89 -13.79
N ASP A 63 2.60 25.15 -12.88
CA ASP A 63 3.96 24.57 -12.95
C ASP A 63 3.94 23.04 -12.88
N ILE A 64 3.12 22.46 -12.01
CA ILE A 64 2.97 21.00 -11.91
C ILE A 64 2.26 20.46 -13.16
N LEU A 65 1.24 21.15 -13.66
CA LEU A 65 0.51 20.75 -14.87
C LEU A 65 1.39 20.84 -16.13
N ALA A 66 2.25 21.85 -16.26
CA ALA A 66 3.23 21.97 -17.32
C ALA A 66 4.21 20.78 -17.29
N GLY A 67 4.77 20.49 -16.12
CA GLY A 67 5.65 19.32 -15.96
C GLY A 67 4.94 17.98 -16.23
N LEU A 68 3.63 17.88 -15.94
CA LEU A 68 2.83 16.70 -16.27
C LEU A 68 2.67 16.52 -17.79
N ARG A 69 2.48 17.60 -18.55
CA ARG A 69 2.42 17.55 -20.02
C ARG A 69 3.74 17.03 -20.60
N ASP A 70 4.88 17.50 -20.09
CA ASP A 70 6.20 17.02 -20.52
C ASP A 70 6.38 15.54 -20.21
N GLU A 71 5.98 15.11 -19.01
CA GLU A 71 6.05 13.72 -18.60
C GLU A 71 5.16 12.80 -19.46
N LEU A 72 3.94 13.25 -19.78
CA LEU A 72 3.02 12.50 -20.64
C LEU A 72 3.58 12.38 -22.06
N ALA A 73 4.10 13.47 -22.64
CA ALA A 73 4.72 13.46 -23.96
C ALA A 73 5.91 12.48 -24.03
N ARG A 74 6.73 12.45 -22.96
CA ARG A 74 7.85 11.52 -22.82
C ARG A 74 7.39 10.06 -22.73
N ARG A 75 6.30 9.78 -22.01
CA ARG A 75 5.79 8.41 -21.81
C ARG A 75 5.11 7.84 -23.05
N THR A 76 4.34 8.66 -23.76
CA THR A 76 3.58 8.19 -24.92
C THR A 76 4.44 8.13 -26.18
N GLY A 77 5.56 8.86 -26.23
CA GLY A 77 6.43 8.94 -27.40
C GLY A 77 5.80 9.70 -28.58
N ASP A 78 4.54 10.11 -28.45
CA ASP A 78 3.69 10.61 -29.52
C ASP A 78 3.06 11.96 -29.13
N GLY A 79 3.84 13.04 -29.22
CA GLY A 79 3.29 14.39 -29.21
C GLY A 79 4.22 15.46 -28.66
N GLU A 80 3.96 16.68 -29.09
CA GLU A 80 4.51 17.89 -28.48
C GLU A 80 3.71 18.20 -27.19
N PRO A 81 4.34 18.52 -26.05
CA PRO A 81 3.64 18.76 -24.77
C PRO A 81 2.47 19.75 -24.87
N ALA A 82 2.59 20.75 -25.74
CA ALA A 82 1.54 21.75 -26.00
C ALA A 82 0.23 21.17 -26.59
N THR A 83 0.30 19.97 -27.20
CA THR A 83 -0.87 19.31 -27.80
C THR A 83 -1.64 18.43 -26.81
N ILE A 84 -1.09 18.19 -25.61
CA ILE A 84 -1.69 17.35 -24.58
C ILE A 84 -2.71 18.16 -23.80
N ARG A 85 -3.95 17.67 -23.76
CA ARG A 85 -5.05 18.29 -23.02
C ARG A 85 -5.15 17.66 -21.64
N LEU A 86 -5.15 18.50 -20.61
CA LEU A 86 -5.36 18.09 -19.24
C LEU A 86 -6.72 18.60 -18.77
N ALA A 87 -7.50 17.72 -18.16
CA ALA A 87 -8.77 18.07 -17.53
C ALA A 87 -8.80 17.52 -16.10
N PHE A 88 -9.46 18.22 -15.18
CA PHE A 88 -9.68 17.68 -13.83
C PHE A 88 -10.52 16.41 -13.93
N ALA A 89 -10.16 15.38 -13.16
CA ALA A 89 -10.86 14.10 -13.15
C ALA A 89 -12.35 14.28 -12.81
N PRO A 90 -13.27 13.59 -13.49
CA PRO A 90 -14.70 13.72 -13.23
C PRO A 90 -15.04 13.10 -11.87
N VAL A 91 -15.06 13.91 -10.82
CA VAL A 91 -15.38 13.48 -9.45
C VAL A 91 -16.85 13.69 -9.12
N ARG A 92 -17.37 12.85 -8.23
CA ARG A 92 -18.74 12.90 -7.68
C ARG A 92 -18.71 13.11 -6.18
N THR A 93 -19.83 13.60 -5.64
CA THR A 93 -20.08 13.76 -4.20
C THR A 93 -18.94 14.47 -3.45
N VAL A 94 -18.48 15.61 -3.99
CA VAL A 94 -17.32 16.33 -3.45
C VAL A 94 -17.71 17.12 -2.21
N THR A 95 -17.16 16.73 -1.06
CA THR A 95 -17.22 17.48 0.19
C THR A 95 -15.82 17.89 0.62
N CYS A 96 -15.74 18.98 1.38
CA CYS A 96 -14.50 19.39 2.05
C CYS A 96 -14.76 19.46 3.56
N ASP A 97 -13.87 18.83 4.32
CA ASP A 97 -13.89 18.78 5.77
C ASP A 97 -12.72 19.61 6.33
N LEU A 98 -12.97 20.34 7.41
CA LEU A 98 -11.97 21.02 8.22
C LEU A 98 -11.83 20.30 9.55
N PHE A 99 -10.59 19.98 9.91
CA PHE A 99 -10.21 19.36 11.17
C PHE A 99 -9.38 20.34 11.99
N ILE A 100 -9.64 20.39 13.30
CA ILE A 100 -8.78 21.04 14.30
C ILE A 100 -8.42 19.95 15.30
N GLY A 101 -7.12 19.75 15.53
CA GLY A 101 -6.58 18.69 16.38
C GLY A 101 -5.74 19.25 17.52
N ASP A 102 -5.33 18.37 18.42
CA ASP A 102 -4.51 18.68 19.60
C ASP A 102 -3.00 18.51 19.33
N GLY A 103 -2.62 18.38 18.05
CA GLY A 103 -1.25 18.07 17.66
C GLY A 103 -0.82 16.64 17.94
N ARG A 104 -1.64 15.77 18.58
CA ARG A 104 -1.26 14.39 18.94
C ARG A 104 -1.52 13.34 17.86
N THR A 105 -2.32 13.69 16.87
CA THR A 105 -2.56 12.89 15.66
C THR A 105 -2.45 13.83 14.47
N GLU A 106 -2.17 13.32 13.27
CA GLU A 106 -2.43 14.15 12.09
C GLU A 106 -3.92 14.55 12.15
N ALA A 107 -4.25 15.84 12.18
CA ALA A 107 -5.61 16.33 12.42
C ALA A 107 -6.61 15.71 11.43
N GLY A 108 -7.34 14.65 11.81
CA GLY A 108 -8.22 13.86 10.93
C GLY A 108 -7.59 12.64 10.24
N GLY A 109 -6.60 11.96 10.84
CA GLY A 109 -5.83 10.88 10.24
C GLY A 109 -6.64 9.75 9.55
N ARG A 110 -6.05 9.18 8.50
CA ARG A 110 -6.59 8.00 7.78
C ARG A 110 -6.51 6.79 8.70
N ALA A 111 -7.61 6.07 8.91
CA ALA A 111 -7.58 4.77 9.56
C ALA A 111 -6.74 3.81 8.71
N GLU A 112 -5.49 3.58 9.09
CA GLU A 112 -4.81 2.33 8.71
C GLU A 112 -5.53 1.17 9.41
N ALA A 113 -5.48 -0.01 8.81
CA ALA A 113 -6.17 -1.22 9.25
C ALA A 113 -5.74 -1.60 10.69
N GLY A 114 -6.43 -1.03 11.67
CA GLY A 114 -6.01 -1.05 13.08
C GLY A 114 -6.72 -0.02 13.96
N GLY A 115 -7.96 0.35 13.64
CA GLY A 115 -8.96 0.83 14.60
C GLY A 115 -8.59 1.96 15.57
N ARG A 116 -8.15 3.13 15.09
CA ARG A 116 -8.20 4.38 15.89
C ARG A 116 -9.19 5.36 15.26
N ALA A 117 -10.04 5.95 16.10
CA ALA A 117 -11.14 6.82 15.68
C ALA A 117 -10.63 8.07 14.92
N GLU A 118 -11.22 8.36 13.75
CA GLU A 118 -11.04 9.63 13.06
C GLU A 118 -11.40 10.78 14.02
N ALA A 119 -10.55 11.81 14.12
CA ALA A 119 -10.95 13.05 14.77
C ALA A 119 -12.18 13.60 14.00
N ALA A 120 -13.29 13.82 14.69
CA ALA A 120 -14.51 14.33 14.06
C ALA A 120 -14.22 15.68 13.39
N ALA A 121 -14.65 15.85 12.14
CA ALA A 121 -14.51 17.12 11.45
C ALA A 121 -15.21 18.23 12.24
N VAL A 122 -14.51 19.35 12.45
CA VAL A 122 -15.08 20.54 13.12
C VAL A 122 -16.14 21.19 12.23
N ALA A 123 -15.95 21.10 10.91
CA ALA A 123 -16.97 21.48 9.95
C ALA A 123 -16.82 20.70 8.63
N SER A 124 -17.96 20.40 8.01
CA SER A 124 -18.03 19.89 6.64
C SER A 124 -18.76 20.89 5.76
N ARG A 125 -18.32 21.03 4.50
CA ARG A 125 -18.89 21.95 3.52
C ARG A 125 -19.05 21.26 2.16
N THR A 126 -20.14 21.60 1.48
CA THR A 126 -20.28 21.33 0.05
C THR A 126 -19.39 22.29 -0.73
N THR A 127 -18.87 21.84 -1.85
CA THR A 127 -17.98 22.64 -2.68
C THR A 127 -18.74 23.48 -3.71
N SER A 128 -18.03 24.31 -4.47
CA SER A 128 -18.53 25.08 -5.63
C SER A 128 -19.24 24.25 -6.71
N GLY A 129 -19.15 22.92 -6.68
CA GLY A 129 -19.79 22.02 -7.63
C GLY A 129 -19.06 21.89 -8.98
N ALA A 130 -18.06 22.72 -9.25
CA ALA A 130 -17.23 22.65 -10.45
C ALA A 130 -15.74 22.85 -10.11
N PRO A 131 -14.81 22.19 -10.83
CA PRO A 131 -13.37 22.40 -10.68
C PRO A 131 -12.94 23.84 -11.05
N PRO A 132 -11.94 24.42 -10.35
CA PRO A 132 -11.35 23.92 -9.12
C PRO A 132 -12.35 23.97 -7.95
N TYR A 133 -12.50 22.85 -7.24
CA TYR A 133 -13.50 22.74 -6.19
C TYR A 133 -13.10 23.61 -5.00
N SER A 134 -13.94 24.57 -4.66
CA SER A 134 -13.68 25.50 -3.55
C SER A 134 -14.72 25.34 -2.45
N ALA A 135 -14.31 25.43 -1.19
CA ALA A 135 -15.20 25.36 -0.04
C ALA A 135 -14.88 26.48 0.96
N LEU A 136 -15.88 27.31 1.26
CA LEU A 136 -15.75 28.41 2.21
C LEU A 136 -16.05 27.93 3.63
N PHE A 137 -15.10 28.15 4.53
CA PHE A 137 -15.26 27.97 5.96
C PHE A 137 -15.29 29.34 6.62
N SER A 138 -16.35 29.60 7.37
CA SER A 138 -16.53 30.78 8.21
C SER A 138 -17.12 30.27 9.52
N LEU A 139 -16.29 30.14 10.54
CA LEU A 139 -16.62 29.47 11.79
C LEU A 139 -16.26 30.34 12.98
N THR A 140 -17.11 30.30 14.01
CA THR A 140 -16.72 30.72 15.35
C THR A 140 -15.99 29.55 16.01
N VAL A 141 -14.79 29.79 16.51
CA VAL A 141 -13.95 28.81 17.21
C VAL A 141 -13.81 29.16 18.69
N THR A 142 -13.60 28.17 19.54
CA THR A 142 -13.28 28.40 20.97
C THR A 142 -11.87 28.99 21.11
N ALA A 143 -11.54 29.54 22.29
CA ALA A 143 -10.17 30.01 22.56
C ALA A 143 -9.11 28.90 22.43
N GLU A 144 -9.46 27.66 22.76
CA GLU A 144 -8.60 26.48 22.61
C GLU A 144 -8.36 26.16 21.13
N GLN A 145 -9.43 26.03 20.34
CA GLN A 145 -9.35 25.81 18.89
C GLN A 145 -8.63 26.95 18.16
N LEU A 146 -8.76 28.19 18.66
CA LEU A 146 -8.03 29.33 18.15
C LEU A 146 -6.51 29.19 18.37
N ALA A 147 -6.11 28.69 19.55
CA ALA A 147 -4.71 28.42 19.85
C ALA A 147 -4.17 27.27 18.97
N ASP A 148 -4.97 26.23 18.72
CA ASP A 148 -4.61 25.13 17.81
C ASP A 148 -4.45 25.63 16.37
N VAL A 149 -5.40 26.39 15.85
CA VAL A 149 -5.29 26.97 14.50
C VAL A 149 -4.07 27.90 14.39
N ALA A 150 -3.80 28.70 15.43
CA ALA A 150 -2.59 29.52 15.48
C ALA A 150 -1.32 28.68 15.51
N ALA A 151 -1.30 27.54 16.23
CA ALA A 151 -0.19 26.59 16.19
C ALA A 151 0.04 26.06 14.77
N ALA A 152 -1.02 25.72 14.04
CA ALA A 152 -0.93 25.29 12.65
C ALA A 152 -0.32 26.37 11.73
N VAL A 153 -0.80 27.62 11.85
CA VAL A 153 -0.29 28.79 11.10
C VAL A 153 1.19 29.06 11.41
N LEU A 154 1.61 28.85 12.65
CA LEU A 154 3.01 28.96 13.07
C LEU A 154 3.88 27.76 12.65
N GLY A 155 3.34 26.85 11.84
CA GLY A 155 4.07 25.71 11.27
C GLY A 155 4.02 24.42 12.10
N ARG A 156 3.20 24.35 13.16
CA ARG A 156 3.07 23.15 13.99
C ARG A 156 2.03 22.20 13.37
N ARG A 157 2.45 20.97 13.03
CA ARG A 157 1.60 19.94 12.42
C ARG A 157 0.57 19.38 13.38
N GLY A 158 -0.50 18.80 12.85
CA GLY A 158 -1.51 18.06 13.61
C GLY A 158 -2.53 18.93 14.33
N PHE A 159 -2.45 20.24 14.17
CA PHE A 159 -3.38 21.19 14.80
C PHE A 159 -4.51 21.65 13.89
N ALA A 160 -4.30 21.70 12.56
CA ALA A 160 -5.38 21.96 11.62
C ALA A 160 -5.12 21.33 10.24
N ALA A 161 -6.16 20.79 9.61
CA ALA A 161 -6.07 20.17 8.29
C ALA A 161 -7.36 20.31 7.47
N LEU A 162 -7.20 20.26 6.16
CA LEU A 162 -8.31 20.20 5.19
C LEU A 162 -8.29 18.85 4.49
N ALA A 163 -9.46 18.26 4.28
CA ALA A 163 -9.59 17.06 3.46
C ALA A 163 -10.80 17.16 2.52
N TYR A 164 -10.55 17.01 1.23
CA TYR A 164 -11.60 16.71 0.26
C TYR A 164 -11.90 15.21 0.30
N ARG A 165 -13.18 14.86 0.24
CA ARG A 165 -13.66 13.49 0.03
C ARG A 165 -14.53 13.50 -1.22
N ALA A 166 -14.28 12.55 -2.12
CA ALA A 166 -15.04 12.40 -3.35
C ALA A 166 -14.98 10.95 -3.85
N THR A 167 -15.76 10.65 -4.88
CA THR A 167 -15.67 9.41 -5.62
C THR A 167 -15.25 9.71 -7.05
N VAL A 168 -14.31 8.94 -7.59
CA VAL A 168 -13.81 9.11 -8.97
C VAL A 168 -13.92 7.78 -9.74
N PRO A 169 -14.40 7.80 -10.99
CA PRO A 169 -14.34 6.64 -11.87
C PRO A 169 -12.90 6.49 -12.37
N LEU A 170 -12.20 5.46 -11.90
CA LEU A 170 -10.85 5.11 -12.35
C LEU A 170 -10.87 3.93 -13.31
N PRO A 171 -10.08 3.98 -14.40
CA PRO A 171 -9.98 2.88 -15.34
C PRO A 171 -9.26 1.68 -14.69
N PHE A 172 -9.88 0.50 -14.81
CA PHE A 172 -9.36 -0.78 -14.36
C PHE A 172 -9.35 -1.77 -15.53
N VAL A 173 -8.23 -2.47 -15.72
CA VAL A 173 -8.13 -3.58 -16.69
C VAL A 173 -8.52 -4.87 -16.01
N ALA A 174 -9.70 -5.36 -16.31
CA ALA A 174 -10.12 -6.69 -15.93
C ALA A 174 -9.62 -7.69 -16.97
N THR A 175 -9.00 -8.78 -16.51
CA THR A 175 -8.44 -9.82 -17.38
C THR A 175 -9.18 -11.11 -17.15
N GLY A 176 -9.65 -11.74 -18.22
CA GLY A 176 -10.27 -13.06 -18.18
C GLY A 176 -9.46 -14.03 -19.01
N ARG A 177 -9.21 -15.23 -18.49
CA ARG A 177 -8.43 -16.25 -19.18
C ARG A 177 -9.15 -17.59 -19.13
N LEU A 178 -9.36 -18.20 -20.29
CA LEU A 178 -9.74 -19.61 -20.40
C LEU A 178 -8.48 -20.43 -20.60
N GLU A 179 -8.28 -21.43 -19.75
CA GLU A 179 -7.16 -22.35 -19.80
C GLU A 179 -7.63 -23.79 -19.83
N SER A 180 -6.95 -24.63 -20.59
CA SER A 180 -7.07 -26.08 -20.49
C SER A 180 -5.72 -26.74 -20.75
N ALA A 181 -5.27 -27.47 -19.74
CA ALA A 181 -4.14 -28.41 -19.83
C ALA A 181 -4.63 -29.86 -20.06
N SER A 182 -5.94 -30.07 -20.26
CA SER A 182 -6.51 -31.41 -20.42
C SER A 182 -6.34 -31.89 -21.86
N GLU A 183 -5.63 -32.99 -22.05
CA GLU A 183 -5.51 -33.67 -23.35
C GLU A 183 -6.89 -34.11 -23.91
N ARG A 184 -7.92 -34.17 -23.04
CA ARG A 184 -9.29 -34.52 -23.41
C ARG A 184 -10.10 -33.35 -23.93
N PHE A 185 -9.67 -32.10 -23.70
CA PHE A 185 -10.49 -30.92 -23.99
C PHE A 185 -10.83 -30.77 -25.49
N LEU A 186 -9.83 -30.77 -26.37
CA LEU A 186 -10.07 -30.66 -27.82
C LEU A 186 -10.79 -31.89 -28.42
N PRO A 187 -10.41 -33.14 -28.10
CA PRO A 187 -11.15 -34.32 -28.54
C PRO A 187 -12.62 -34.32 -28.11
N TRP A 188 -12.88 -33.92 -26.86
CA TRP A 188 -14.24 -33.83 -26.32
C TRP A 188 -15.06 -32.76 -27.04
N LEU A 189 -14.50 -31.57 -27.29
CA LEU A 189 -15.17 -30.51 -28.06
C LEU A 189 -15.50 -30.96 -29.49
N ARG A 190 -14.59 -31.68 -30.16
CA ARG A 190 -14.86 -32.27 -31.49
C ARG A 190 -16.00 -33.28 -31.46
N SER A 191 -16.06 -34.11 -30.42
CA SER A 191 -17.15 -35.07 -30.21
C SER A 191 -18.49 -34.35 -30.07
N CYS A 192 -18.57 -33.30 -29.26
CA CYS A 192 -19.78 -32.50 -29.09
C CYS A 192 -20.22 -31.79 -30.38
N ALA A 193 -19.27 -31.30 -31.18
CA ALA A 193 -19.55 -30.67 -32.46
C ALA A 193 -20.07 -31.67 -33.52
N GLY A 194 -19.53 -32.91 -33.52
CA GLY A 194 -19.91 -33.95 -34.47
C GLY A 194 -21.20 -34.70 -34.11
N SER A 195 -21.54 -34.81 -32.82
CA SER A 195 -22.75 -35.49 -32.35
C SER A 195 -24.02 -34.63 -32.41
N GLY A 196 -23.88 -33.31 -32.55
CA GLY A 196 -25.00 -32.36 -32.42
C GLY A 196 -25.63 -32.33 -31.03
N SER A 197 -24.97 -32.90 -30.02
CA SER A 197 -25.52 -33.07 -28.66
C SER A 197 -25.55 -31.79 -27.84
N VAL A 198 -24.93 -30.72 -28.32
CA VAL A 198 -24.87 -29.40 -27.67
C VAL A 198 -25.20 -28.32 -28.69
N ALA A 199 -25.92 -27.28 -28.26
CA ALA A 199 -26.42 -26.19 -29.12
C ALA A 199 -25.33 -25.20 -29.59
N GLY A 200 -24.24 -25.72 -30.14
CA GLY A 200 -23.12 -24.94 -30.69
C GLY A 200 -21.85 -24.94 -29.81
N LEU A 201 -20.75 -24.45 -30.40
CA LEU A 201 -19.42 -24.49 -29.79
C LEU A 201 -19.36 -23.73 -28.46
N ARG A 202 -20.07 -22.61 -28.33
CA ARG A 202 -20.10 -21.84 -27.08
C ARG A 202 -20.65 -22.65 -25.91
N ALA A 203 -21.82 -23.26 -26.09
CA ALA A 203 -22.44 -24.11 -25.07
C ALA A 203 -21.58 -25.35 -24.76
N ALA A 204 -20.84 -25.86 -25.75
CA ALA A 204 -19.88 -26.95 -25.51
C ALA A 204 -18.71 -26.47 -24.62
N ILE A 205 -18.16 -25.28 -24.85
CA ILE A 205 -17.10 -24.72 -24.00
C ILE A 205 -17.60 -24.46 -22.57
N GLU A 206 -18.82 -23.92 -22.41
CA GLU A 206 -19.45 -23.72 -21.09
C GLU A 206 -19.62 -25.04 -20.33
N LEU A 207 -20.05 -26.10 -21.03
CA LEU A 207 -20.15 -27.44 -20.46
C LEU A 207 -18.77 -28.01 -20.13
N ALA A 208 -17.75 -27.79 -20.97
CA ALA A 208 -16.38 -28.23 -20.67
C ALA A 208 -15.81 -27.58 -19.40
N VAL A 209 -16.15 -26.31 -19.14
CA VAL A 209 -15.80 -25.63 -17.88
C VAL A 209 -16.53 -26.27 -16.70
N THR A 210 -17.82 -26.56 -16.86
CA THR A 210 -18.65 -27.22 -15.82
C THR A 210 -18.13 -28.62 -15.47
N GLU A 211 -17.67 -29.37 -16.49
CA GLU A 211 -17.12 -30.72 -16.37
C GLU A 211 -15.63 -30.73 -15.96
N GLY A 212 -15.03 -29.57 -15.71
CA GLY A 212 -13.64 -29.43 -15.26
C GLY A 212 -12.58 -29.74 -16.34
N LEU A 213 -12.96 -29.76 -17.62
CA LEU A 213 -12.05 -29.94 -18.75
C LEU A 213 -11.34 -28.64 -19.14
N ALA A 214 -11.87 -27.49 -18.73
CA ALA A 214 -11.26 -26.17 -18.86
C ALA A 214 -11.57 -25.34 -17.61
N THR A 215 -10.81 -24.28 -17.38
CA THR A 215 -11.02 -23.34 -16.28
C THR A 215 -11.05 -21.91 -16.81
N VAL A 216 -11.94 -21.08 -16.28
CA VAL A 216 -11.96 -19.64 -16.52
C VAL A 216 -11.46 -18.92 -15.27
N GLN A 217 -10.34 -18.22 -15.39
CA GLN A 217 -9.76 -17.38 -14.35
C GLN A 217 -10.09 -15.91 -14.66
N LEU A 218 -10.64 -15.20 -13.67
CA LEU A 218 -10.96 -13.78 -13.79
C LEU A 218 -10.11 -12.98 -12.79
N SER A 219 -9.40 -11.96 -13.29
CA SER A 219 -8.74 -10.94 -12.49
C SER A 219 -9.62 -9.70 -12.48
N LEU A 220 -10.22 -9.43 -11.33
CA LEU A 220 -11.26 -8.42 -11.09
C LEU A 220 -10.79 -7.40 -10.05
N PRO A 221 -11.37 -6.19 -10.00
CA PRO A 221 -11.12 -5.29 -8.88
C PRO A 221 -11.75 -5.88 -7.60
N GLY A 222 -11.27 -5.45 -6.42
CA GLY A 222 -11.75 -5.98 -5.13
C GLY A 222 -13.26 -5.81 -4.88
N ASP A 223 -13.91 -4.84 -5.53
CA ASP A 223 -15.36 -4.67 -5.57
C ASP A 223 -15.78 -4.48 -7.05
N PRO A 224 -16.08 -5.57 -7.78
CA PRO A 224 -16.42 -5.49 -9.19
C PRO A 224 -17.84 -4.97 -9.40
N PRO A 225 -18.06 -4.07 -10.39
CA PRO A 225 -19.40 -3.72 -10.82
C PRO A 225 -20.23 -4.97 -11.17
N ALA A 226 -21.54 -4.95 -10.86
CA ALA A 226 -22.41 -6.12 -11.00
C ALA A 226 -22.34 -6.79 -12.38
N ASP A 227 -22.24 -5.98 -13.45
CA ASP A 227 -22.25 -6.47 -14.83
C ASP A 227 -20.85 -6.88 -15.35
N LEU A 228 -19.76 -6.51 -14.64
CA LEU A 228 -18.39 -6.73 -15.12
C LEU A 228 -18.05 -8.22 -15.20
N VAL A 229 -18.47 -9.00 -14.20
CA VAL A 229 -18.16 -10.44 -14.14
C VAL A 229 -18.78 -11.18 -15.31
N GLY A 230 -20.09 -10.97 -15.54
CA GLY A 230 -20.83 -11.57 -16.66
C GLY A 230 -20.28 -11.12 -18.01
N THR A 231 -20.06 -9.82 -18.18
CA THR A 231 -19.53 -9.25 -19.44
C THR A 231 -18.15 -9.82 -19.77
N LEU A 232 -17.25 -9.90 -18.78
CA LEU A 232 -15.91 -10.45 -18.98
C LEU A 232 -15.94 -11.94 -19.28
N TYR A 233 -16.77 -12.70 -18.56
CA TYR A 233 -16.97 -14.13 -18.81
C TYR A 233 -17.50 -14.38 -20.22
N ASP A 234 -18.51 -13.62 -20.65
CA ASP A 234 -19.08 -13.70 -22.00
C ASP A 234 -18.06 -13.35 -23.09
N ALA A 235 -17.21 -12.36 -22.84
CA ALA A 235 -16.15 -11.95 -23.75
C ALA A 235 -15.07 -13.03 -23.87
N VAL A 236 -14.66 -13.66 -22.75
CA VAL A 236 -13.72 -14.79 -22.74
C VAL A 236 -14.26 -15.95 -23.58
N LEU A 237 -15.53 -16.33 -23.37
CA LEU A 237 -16.14 -17.42 -24.12
C LEU A 237 -16.32 -17.09 -25.60
N GLY A 238 -16.72 -15.85 -25.92
CA GLY A 238 -16.81 -15.37 -27.30
C GLY A 238 -15.45 -15.46 -28.00
N ARG A 239 -14.39 -14.99 -27.34
CA ARG A 239 -13.03 -15.08 -27.87
C ARG A 239 -12.55 -16.52 -28.00
N ALA A 240 -12.91 -17.39 -27.05
CA ALA A 240 -12.57 -18.81 -27.13
C ALA A 240 -13.23 -19.48 -28.33
N VAL A 241 -14.48 -19.13 -28.65
CA VAL A 241 -15.16 -19.61 -29.88
C VAL A 241 -14.40 -19.18 -31.13
N GLU A 242 -13.99 -17.91 -31.22
CA GLU A 242 -13.23 -17.39 -32.37
C GLU A 242 -11.89 -18.11 -32.56
N VAL A 243 -11.19 -18.42 -31.46
CA VAL A 243 -9.88 -19.10 -31.49
C VAL A 243 -10.03 -20.60 -31.77
N LEU A 244 -11.03 -21.25 -31.17
CA LEU A 244 -11.21 -22.70 -31.26
C LEU A 244 -11.91 -23.15 -32.53
N ALA A 245 -12.81 -22.35 -33.12
CA ALA A 245 -13.54 -22.75 -34.31
C ALA A 245 -12.63 -23.14 -35.50
N PRO A 246 -11.57 -22.38 -35.84
CA PRO A 246 -10.61 -22.79 -36.87
C PRO A 246 -9.81 -24.05 -36.49
N LEU A 247 -9.44 -24.20 -35.21
CA LEU A 247 -8.67 -25.35 -34.70
C LEU A 247 -9.48 -26.67 -34.73
N LEU A 248 -10.80 -26.56 -34.63
CA LEU A 248 -11.70 -27.70 -34.73
C LEU A 248 -12.05 -28.05 -36.18
N ALA A 249 -12.09 -27.06 -37.07
CA ALA A 249 -12.36 -27.24 -38.51
C ALA A 249 -11.13 -27.77 -39.28
N GLY A 250 -9.92 -27.37 -38.88
CA GLY A 250 -8.67 -27.88 -39.42
C GLY A 250 -8.34 -29.27 -38.87
N GLY A 251 -8.56 -30.32 -39.65
CA GLY A 251 -7.93 -31.62 -39.38
C GLY A 251 -6.42 -31.43 -39.28
N ALA A 252 -5.84 -31.79 -38.13
CA ALA A 252 -4.49 -31.44 -37.71
C ALA A 252 -3.42 -31.46 -38.82
N VAL A 253 -2.85 -30.29 -39.16
CA VAL A 253 -1.55 -30.20 -39.85
C VAL A 253 -0.78 -28.98 -39.31
N GLY A 254 -0.13 -29.16 -38.16
CA GLY A 254 0.82 -28.20 -37.59
C GLY A 254 1.22 -28.60 -36.16
N PRO A 255 2.42 -28.24 -35.67
CA PRO A 255 2.94 -28.67 -34.36
C PRO A 255 2.09 -28.23 -33.15
N ALA A 256 1.08 -27.37 -33.35
CA ALA A 256 0.11 -26.94 -32.32
C ALA A 256 -1.23 -27.72 -32.34
N GLY A 257 -1.39 -28.71 -33.24
CA GLY A 257 -2.65 -29.45 -33.45
C GLY A 257 -2.73 -30.85 -32.84
N GLY A 258 -1.76 -31.21 -31.98
CA GLY A 258 -1.75 -32.51 -31.29
C GLY A 258 -2.83 -32.61 -30.21
N ALA A 259 -3.17 -33.83 -29.78
CA ALA A 259 -4.04 -34.08 -28.63
C ALA A 259 -3.53 -33.45 -27.32
N ASN A 260 -2.29 -32.94 -27.31
CA ASN A 260 -1.58 -32.40 -26.15
C ASN A 260 -1.38 -30.87 -26.23
N ALA A 261 -2.18 -30.17 -27.05
CA ALA A 261 -2.10 -28.73 -27.15
C ALA A 261 -2.72 -28.06 -25.91
N GLU A 262 -1.89 -27.38 -25.12
CA GLU A 262 -2.37 -26.47 -24.08
C GLU A 262 -3.14 -25.33 -24.74
N ILE A 263 -4.38 -25.11 -24.30
CA ILE A 263 -5.22 -24.02 -24.80
C ILE A 263 -5.23 -22.91 -23.76
N ALA A 264 -4.82 -21.72 -24.18
CA ALA A 264 -4.95 -20.50 -23.39
C ALA A 264 -5.57 -19.40 -24.26
N VAL A 265 -6.67 -18.82 -23.80
CA VAL A 265 -7.34 -17.67 -24.42
C VAL A 265 -7.46 -16.58 -23.39
N GLN A 266 -6.93 -15.39 -23.69
CA GLN A 266 -6.99 -14.24 -22.80
C GLN A 266 -7.79 -13.10 -23.43
N VAL A 267 -8.58 -12.42 -22.60
CA VAL A 267 -9.33 -11.21 -22.94
C VAL A 267 -9.05 -10.16 -21.87
N GLU A 268 -8.90 -8.92 -22.32
CA GLU A 268 -8.77 -7.75 -21.45
C GLU A 268 -9.90 -6.78 -21.75
N LEU A 269 -10.62 -6.36 -20.70
CA LEU A 269 -11.64 -5.32 -20.77
C LEU A 269 -11.26 -4.18 -19.84
N THR A 270 -11.40 -2.96 -20.34
CA THR A 270 -11.19 -1.76 -19.50
C THR A 270 -12.53 -1.21 -19.03
N TRP A 271 -12.71 -1.13 -17.72
CA TRP A 271 -13.92 -0.66 -17.07
C TRP A 271 -13.63 0.51 -16.13
N ASP A 272 -14.57 1.43 -15.97
CA ASP A 272 -14.44 2.49 -14.97
C ASP A 272 -15.04 2.02 -13.64
N VAL A 273 -14.23 2.02 -12.59
CA VAL A 273 -14.63 1.60 -11.24
C VAL A 273 -14.65 2.83 -10.35
N GLU A 274 -15.79 3.07 -9.70
CA GLU A 274 -15.93 4.15 -8.73
C GLU A 274 -15.05 3.87 -7.51
N ARG A 275 -14.11 4.78 -7.23
CA ARG A 275 -13.17 4.67 -6.11
C ARG A 275 -13.32 5.88 -5.20
N PRO A 276 -13.47 5.67 -3.88
CA PRO A 276 -13.37 6.77 -2.94
C PRO A 276 -11.94 7.32 -2.97
N VAL A 277 -11.83 8.64 -3.05
CA VAL A 277 -10.58 9.38 -3.03
C VAL A 277 -10.64 10.45 -1.96
N SER A 278 -9.49 10.69 -1.35
CA SER A 278 -9.32 11.80 -0.43
C SER A 278 -8.06 12.57 -0.78
N ALA A 279 -8.19 13.90 -0.84
CA ALA A 279 -7.07 14.81 -0.98
C ALA A 279 -6.96 15.65 0.26
N ARG A 280 -5.79 15.66 0.89
CA ARG A 280 -5.61 16.20 2.24
C ARG A 280 -4.41 17.10 2.32
N VAL A 281 -4.46 18.09 3.21
CA VAL A 281 -3.30 18.91 3.55
C VAL A 281 -3.36 19.36 5.01
N ASP A 282 -2.23 19.29 5.70
CA ASP A 282 -2.04 19.96 6.98
C ASP A 282 -1.84 21.46 6.73
N MET A 283 -2.54 22.32 7.47
CA MET A 283 -2.49 23.76 7.22
C MET A 283 -1.07 24.34 7.36
N SER A 284 -0.22 23.73 8.21
CA SER A 284 1.19 24.14 8.37
C SER A 284 2.04 23.97 7.11
N GLU A 285 1.58 23.20 6.12
CA GLU A 285 2.27 23.01 4.84
C GLU A 285 1.93 24.08 3.80
N VAL A 286 0.77 24.73 3.94
CA VAL A 286 0.22 25.65 2.93
C VAL A 286 0.03 27.07 3.44
N VAL A 287 0.10 27.27 4.75
CA VAL A 287 0.02 28.56 5.45
C VAL A 287 1.25 28.73 6.34
N GLY A 288 1.99 29.80 6.13
CA GLY A 288 3.12 30.20 6.95
C GLY A 288 2.78 31.29 7.97
N PRO A 289 3.70 31.57 8.92
CA PRO A 289 3.52 32.58 9.96
C PRO A 289 3.40 34.00 9.41
N ASP A 290 4.04 34.29 8.28
CA ASP A 290 4.00 35.61 7.62
C ASP A 290 2.72 35.83 6.80
N ASP A 291 1.94 34.77 6.58
CA ASP A 291 0.75 34.84 5.73
C ASP A 291 -0.51 35.28 6.49
N VAL A 292 -0.52 35.10 7.82
CA VAL A 292 -1.70 35.34 8.66
C VAL A 292 -1.35 36.24 9.81
N VAL A 293 -2.11 37.33 9.95
CA VAL A 293 -2.00 38.20 11.14
C VAL A 293 -2.69 37.52 12.31
N LEU A 294 -1.89 36.98 13.23
CA LEU A 294 -2.40 36.40 14.47
C LEU A 294 -2.77 37.51 15.49
N PRO A 295 -3.82 37.30 16.29
CA PRO A 295 -4.18 38.24 17.35
C PRO A 295 -3.05 38.45 18.38
N PRO A 296 -2.92 39.66 18.97
CA PRO A 296 -1.91 39.95 19.99
C PRO A 296 -2.00 38.97 21.17
N GLY A 297 -0.86 38.43 21.60
CA GLY A 297 -0.77 37.49 22.73
C GLY A 297 -1.04 36.03 22.38
N VAL A 298 -1.77 35.73 21.30
CA VAL A 298 -2.00 34.33 20.85
C VAL A 298 -0.71 33.72 20.31
N ALA A 299 -0.01 34.43 19.42
CA ALA A 299 1.27 33.95 18.89
C ALA A 299 2.30 33.72 20.01
N ALA A 300 2.46 34.67 20.92
CA ALA A 300 3.38 34.56 22.05
C ALA A 300 2.99 33.42 23.01
N ALA A 301 1.70 33.19 23.25
CA ALA A 301 1.23 32.08 24.09
C ALA A 301 1.48 30.71 23.41
N VAL A 302 1.30 30.61 22.10
CA VAL A 302 1.55 29.38 21.33
C VAL A 302 3.05 29.11 21.17
N GLU A 303 3.87 30.15 21.00
CA GLU A 303 5.34 30.03 21.00
C GLU A 303 5.88 29.65 22.38
N ALA A 304 5.26 30.14 23.46
CA ALA A 304 5.60 29.74 24.83
C ALA A 304 5.10 28.33 25.17
N ALA A 305 4.06 27.84 24.50
CA ALA A 305 3.55 26.49 24.66
C ALA A 305 4.48 25.48 23.99
N ALA A 306 5.11 24.61 24.80
CA ALA A 306 6.01 23.58 24.31
C ALA A 306 5.39 22.73 23.18
N ASP A 307 6.20 22.33 22.20
CA ASP A 307 5.79 21.34 21.20
C ASP A 307 5.40 20.03 21.90
N PRO A 308 4.32 19.36 21.47
CA PRO A 308 3.97 18.06 22.02
C PRO A 308 5.16 17.10 21.83
N PRO A 309 5.53 16.34 22.86
CA PRO A 309 6.60 15.36 22.73
C PRO A 309 6.22 14.29 21.70
N LEU A 310 7.23 13.77 21.00
CA LEU A 310 7.08 12.63 20.10
C LEU A 310 6.99 11.36 20.95
N ARG A 311 5.84 10.71 20.96
CA ARG A 311 5.66 9.39 21.56
C ARG A 311 6.25 8.32 20.65
N VAL A 312 7.11 7.47 21.19
CA VAL A 312 7.80 6.42 20.44
C VAL A 312 7.51 5.07 21.06
N SER A 313 7.18 4.07 20.24
CA SER A 313 6.89 2.69 20.68
C SER A 313 7.37 1.66 19.65
N LEU A 314 7.37 0.38 20.03
CA LEU A 314 7.59 -0.74 19.11
C LEU A 314 6.27 -1.21 18.49
N GLY A 315 6.27 -1.42 17.17
CA GLY A 315 5.13 -1.99 16.43
C GLY A 315 5.12 -3.52 16.37
N PHE A 316 6.03 -4.17 17.09
CA PHE A 316 6.20 -5.60 17.15
C PHE A 316 6.49 -6.03 18.59
N ASP A 317 6.24 -7.31 18.88
CA ASP A 317 6.58 -7.90 20.16
C ASP A 317 8.11 -8.13 20.24
N PRO A 318 8.83 -7.45 21.15
CA PRO A 318 10.27 -7.62 21.29
C PRO A 318 10.64 -8.92 22.04
N ASP A 319 9.68 -9.74 22.46
CA ASP A 319 9.97 -11.02 23.09
C ASP A 319 10.89 -11.88 22.20
N ASP A 320 11.94 -12.43 22.82
CA ASP A 320 13.05 -13.14 22.18
C ASP A 320 13.90 -12.37 21.16
N ALA A 321 13.66 -11.07 20.96
CA ALA A 321 14.51 -10.22 20.13
C ALA A 321 15.79 -9.83 20.90
N PRO A 322 16.97 -9.78 20.24
CA PRO A 322 18.24 -9.47 20.90
C PRO A 322 18.42 -7.97 21.15
N LEU A 323 17.38 -7.26 21.63
CA LEU A 323 17.41 -5.82 21.89
C LEU A 323 17.84 -5.53 23.33
N ALA A 324 18.81 -4.63 23.51
CA ALA A 324 19.21 -4.15 24.84
C ALA A 324 18.58 -2.78 25.16
N TRP A 325 18.72 -1.85 24.23
CA TRP A 325 18.20 -0.49 24.34
C TRP A 325 18.05 0.14 22.95
N ILE A 326 17.12 1.07 22.82
CA ILE A 326 16.91 1.86 21.61
C ILE A 326 16.93 3.33 22.01
N ARG A 327 17.97 4.05 21.61
CA ARG A 327 18.11 5.48 21.83
C ARG A 327 17.53 6.24 20.65
N VAL A 328 16.64 7.19 20.94
CA VAL A 328 15.97 8.02 19.95
C VAL A 328 16.36 9.47 20.19
N GLN A 329 17.03 10.07 19.21
CA GLN A 329 17.45 11.45 19.26
C GLN A 329 16.64 12.32 18.27
N ARG A 330 16.07 13.41 18.78
CA ARG A 330 15.29 14.39 18.01
C ARG A 330 15.85 15.79 18.24
N GLY A 331 16.75 16.22 17.34
CA GLY A 331 17.54 17.44 17.57
C GLY A 331 18.48 17.27 18.77
N ASP A 332 18.36 18.16 19.76
CA ASP A 332 19.17 18.13 20.99
C ASP A 332 18.56 17.25 22.09
N ALA A 333 17.33 16.77 21.90
CA ALA A 333 16.63 15.94 22.86
C ALA A 333 16.82 14.45 22.58
N GLU A 334 16.78 13.63 23.63
CA GLU A 334 16.97 12.19 23.59
C GLU A 334 16.00 11.49 24.55
N ALA A 335 15.50 10.31 24.15
CA ALA A 335 14.92 9.33 25.06
C ALA A 335 15.40 7.91 24.71
N VAL A 336 15.23 6.96 25.63
CA VAL A 336 15.68 5.58 25.46
C VAL A 336 14.55 4.61 25.79
N LEU A 337 14.23 3.70 24.88
CA LEU A 337 13.41 2.53 25.17
C LEU A 337 14.33 1.43 25.72
N GLU A 338 14.00 0.91 26.90
CA GLU A 338 14.83 -0.06 27.61
C GLU A 338 14.14 -1.42 27.80
N ALA A 339 14.93 -2.48 27.74
CA ALA A 339 14.52 -3.83 28.12
C ALA A 339 14.07 -3.88 29.60
N PRO A 340 13.18 -4.81 29.99
CA PRO A 340 12.66 -5.92 29.20
C PRO A 340 11.37 -5.62 28.43
N LYS A 341 10.68 -4.50 28.73
CA LYS A 341 9.34 -4.24 28.20
C LYS A 341 9.29 -3.28 27.03
N PHE A 342 10.31 -2.44 26.85
CA PHE A 342 10.35 -1.39 25.82
C PHE A 342 9.06 -0.54 25.81
N GLU A 343 8.66 -0.04 27.00
CA GLU A 343 7.48 0.81 27.13
C GLU A 343 7.61 2.08 26.26
N ALA A 344 6.47 2.61 25.83
CA ALA A 344 6.47 3.80 24.99
C ALA A 344 7.07 5.00 25.75
N VAL A 345 7.95 5.75 25.08
CA VAL A 345 8.64 6.92 25.65
C VAL A 345 8.26 8.20 24.92
N GLU A 346 8.38 9.33 25.61
CA GLU A 346 8.14 10.65 25.06
C GLU A 346 9.48 11.37 24.82
N VAL A 347 9.75 11.73 23.56
CA VAL A 347 10.95 12.47 23.15
C VAL A 347 10.54 13.95 22.97
N PRO A 348 10.96 14.86 23.87
CA PRO A 348 10.71 16.28 23.67
C PRO A 348 11.44 16.76 22.41
N GLY A 349 11.01 17.88 21.83
CA GLY A 349 11.70 18.46 20.66
C GLY A 349 10.74 19.12 19.68
N ARG A 350 11.32 19.89 18.74
CA ARG A 350 10.54 20.68 17.79
C ARG A 350 9.88 19.80 16.73
N SER A 351 8.59 20.06 16.45
CA SER A 351 7.83 19.38 15.39
C SER A 351 8.37 19.61 13.98
N ALA A 352 9.19 20.65 13.80
CA ALA A 352 9.89 20.92 12.55
C ALA A 352 10.98 19.88 12.20
N VAL A 353 11.51 19.13 13.18
CA VAL A 353 12.51 18.08 12.94
C VAL A 353 11.81 16.82 12.43
N ARG A 354 11.90 16.58 11.11
CA ARG A 354 11.17 15.52 10.38
C ARG A 354 11.83 14.14 10.41
N THR A 355 13.02 14.02 11.02
CA THR A 355 13.76 12.77 11.13
C THR A 355 14.30 12.62 12.54
N VAL A 356 14.20 11.41 13.08
CA VAL A 356 14.84 11.04 14.34
C VAL A 356 16.01 10.13 14.07
N ARG A 357 17.08 10.30 14.84
CA ARG A 357 18.21 9.38 14.80
C ARG A 357 17.98 8.26 15.79
N VAL A 358 17.86 7.05 15.27
CA VAL A 358 17.70 5.81 16.04
C VAL A 358 19.06 5.15 16.18
N THR A 359 19.43 4.82 17.41
CA THR A 359 20.63 4.05 17.73
C THR A 359 20.22 2.84 18.57
N THR A 360 20.52 1.64 18.10
CA THR A 360 20.11 0.39 18.75
C THR A 360 21.32 -0.39 19.25
N GLY A 361 21.28 -0.81 20.52
CA GLY A 361 22.22 -1.76 21.10
C GLY A 361 21.61 -3.15 21.22
N TYR A 362 22.40 -4.19 20.98
CA TYR A 362 21.96 -5.58 21.01
C TYR A 362 22.52 -6.36 22.20
N THR A 363 21.74 -7.28 22.75
CA THR A 363 22.15 -8.13 23.89
C THR A 363 23.10 -9.26 23.50
N ASP A 364 23.11 -9.65 22.22
CA ASP A 364 23.97 -10.71 21.68
C ASP A 364 25.38 -10.24 21.30
N GLY A 365 25.69 -8.95 21.56
CA GLY A 365 26.97 -8.33 21.27
C GLY A 365 27.16 -7.92 19.81
N ALA A 366 26.08 -7.92 18.99
CA ALA A 366 26.14 -7.37 17.65
C ALA A 366 26.51 -5.87 17.65
N PRO A 367 27.13 -5.36 16.57
CA PRO A 367 27.48 -3.94 16.47
C PRO A 367 26.25 -3.03 16.60
N VAL A 368 26.44 -1.85 17.18
CA VAL A 368 25.37 -0.85 17.32
C VAL A 368 24.85 -0.43 15.94
N HIS A 369 23.54 -0.50 15.77
CA HIS A 369 22.85 0.00 14.56
C HIS A 369 22.55 1.49 14.68
N ARG A 370 22.63 2.21 13.57
CA ARG A 370 22.31 3.65 13.49
C ARG A 370 21.56 3.94 12.20
N GLN A 371 20.41 4.60 12.32
CA GLN A 371 19.58 4.97 11.18
C GLN A 371 18.80 6.25 11.47
N ASP A 372 18.65 7.08 10.44
CA ASP A 372 17.73 8.22 10.50
C ASP A 372 16.36 7.75 9.99
N VAL A 373 15.33 7.87 10.83
CA VAL A 373 13.96 7.39 10.57
C VAL A 373 13.01 8.59 10.41
N PRO A 374 12.17 8.65 9.37
CA PRO A 374 11.18 9.70 9.22
C PRO A 374 10.17 9.70 10.38
N ALA A 375 9.90 10.89 10.94
CA ALA A 375 8.91 11.09 12.00
C ALA A 375 7.94 12.20 11.58
N PRO A 376 6.93 11.89 10.74
CA PRO A 376 6.04 12.90 10.15
C PRO A 376 5.03 13.52 11.11
N GLY A 377 4.90 12.98 12.33
CA GLY A 377 3.95 13.42 13.35
C GLY A 377 4.53 13.37 14.76
N VAL A 378 3.66 13.07 15.74
CA VAL A 378 3.99 13.00 17.17
C VAL A 378 3.90 11.59 17.75
N GLU A 379 3.58 10.60 16.92
CA GLU A 379 3.66 9.19 17.27
C GLU A 379 4.54 8.51 16.23
N LEU A 380 5.51 7.74 16.69
CA LEU A 380 6.40 6.95 15.86
C LEU A 380 6.42 5.52 16.38
N VAL A 381 5.95 4.61 15.53
CA VAL A 381 5.92 3.18 15.82
C VAL A 381 7.03 2.52 15.01
N PHE A 382 8.06 2.00 15.68
CA PHE A 382 9.19 1.36 15.00
C PHE A 382 8.82 0.00 14.43
N LEU A 383 9.17 -0.21 13.16
CA LEU A 383 9.23 -1.52 12.53
C LEU A 383 10.55 -2.21 12.89
N PRO A 384 10.66 -3.55 12.74
CA PRO A 384 11.91 -4.26 12.98
C PRO A 384 13.10 -3.66 12.22
N ALA A 385 12.91 -3.28 10.96
CA ALA A 385 13.97 -2.71 10.13
C ALA A 385 14.50 -1.36 10.67
N ASP A 386 13.63 -0.53 11.26
CA ASP A 386 14.00 0.79 11.80
C ASP A 386 14.99 0.69 12.96
N VAL A 387 14.93 -0.43 13.69
CA VAL A 387 15.84 -0.75 14.80
C VAL A 387 16.94 -1.73 14.41
N GLY A 388 17.11 -1.99 13.11
CA GLY A 388 18.17 -2.85 12.58
C GLY A 388 17.94 -4.33 12.85
N LEU A 389 16.68 -4.78 12.87
CA LEU A 389 16.32 -6.19 12.97
C LEU A 389 15.74 -6.71 11.65
N THR A 390 16.06 -7.96 11.34
CA THR A 390 15.40 -8.76 10.32
C THR A 390 14.74 -9.96 10.98
N VAL A 391 13.48 -10.23 10.65
CA VAL A 391 12.74 -11.40 11.12
C VAL A 391 12.85 -12.49 10.09
N VAL A 392 13.48 -13.60 10.45
CA VAL A 392 13.43 -14.83 9.67
C VAL A 392 12.21 -15.62 10.12
N THR A 393 11.29 -15.88 9.21
CA THR A 393 10.07 -16.66 9.48
C THR A 393 10.20 -18.02 8.82
N VAL A 394 10.11 -19.09 9.60
CA VAL A 394 10.01 -20.45 9.07
C VAL A 394 8.56 -20.89 9.15
N ASP A 395 7.92 -21.07 7.99
CA ASP A 395 6.54 -21.54 7.85
C ASP A 395 6.53 -22.99 7.38
N ALA A 396 6.13 -23.89 8.28
CA ALA A 396 6.04 -25.32 8.03
C ALA A 396 4.59 -25.83 8.03
N ARG A 397 3.58 -24.95 7.87
CA ARG A 397 2.16 -25.34 7.91
C ARG A 397 1.78 -26.38 6.86
N ALA A 398 2.43 -26.38 5.70
CA ALA A 398 2.23 -27.39 4.66
C ALA A 398 2.68 -28.81 5.09
N LEU A 399 3.60 -28.92 6.05
CA LEU A 399 4.01 -30.22 6.59
C LEU A 399 2.96 -30.80 7.53
N ALA A 400 2.26 -29.94 8.29
CA ALA A 400 1.19 -30.33 9.20
C ALA A 400 0.05 -31.05 8.46
N THR A 401 -0.31 -30.57 7.27
CA THR A 401 -1.36 -31.17 6.42
C THR A 401 -0.91 -32.47 5.73
N SER A 402 0.38 -32.81 5.79
CA SER A 402 1.00 -33.93 5.08
C SER A 402 1.34 -35.14 5.99
N GLY A 403 0.79 -35.19 7.21
CA GLY A 403 1.00 -36.31 8.14
C GLY A 403 2.35 -36.32 8.87
N VAL A 404 3.04 -35.17 8.90
CA VAL A 404 4.28 -34.97 9.68
C VAL A 404 3.93 -34.62 11.13
N ARG A 405 4.61 -35.25 12.09
CA ARG A 405 4.41 -34.99 13.53
C ARG A 405 5.26 -33.86 14.06
N SER A 406 6.48 -33.73 13.55
CA SER A 406 7.43 -32.68 13.94
C SER A 406 8.45 -32.43 12.84
N ALA A 407 9.01 -31.24 12.84
CA ALA A 407 10.16 -30.86 12.03
C ALA A 407 11.22 -30.18 12.90
N GLN A 408 12.50 -30.39 12.56
CA GLN A 408 13.61 -29.63 13.14
C GLN A 408 14.31 -28.88 12.02
N VAL A 409 14.59 -27.61 12.26
CA VAL A 409 15.17 -26.70 11.27
C VAL A 409 16.40 -26.08 11.88
N TRP A 410 17.56 -26.35 11.27
CA TRP A 410 18.83 -25.73 11.63
C TRP A 410 19.08 -24.57 10.69
N LEU A 411 19.12 -23.37 11.24
CA LEU A 411 19.39 -22.12 10.55
C LEU A 411 20.81 -21.68 10.86
N THR A 412 21.54 -21.26 9.84
CA THR A 412 22.89 -20.70 9.93
C THR A 412 22.92 -19.39 9.16
N HIS A 413 23.16 -18.27 9.84
CA HIS A 413 23.34 -16.97 9.20
C HIS A 413 24.81 -16.57 9.28
N GLN A 414 25.42 -16.30 8.12
CA GLN A 414 26.82 -15.93 8.00
C GLN A 414 26.96 -14.62 7.19
N PRO A 415 26.85 -13.45 7.84
CA PRO A 415 26.97 -12.18 7.15
C PRO A 415 28.38 -11.98 6.58
N PRO A 416 28.56 -11.11 5.57
CA PRO A 416 29.86 -10.87 4.94
C PRO A 416 30.88 -10.27 5.91
N TYR A 417 30.41 -9.52 6.90
CA TYR A 417 31.20 -8.95 7.98
C TYR A 417 30.49 -9.25 9.30
N GLY A 418 30.92 -10.30 10.01
CA GLY A 418 30.34 -10.66 11.30
C GLY A 418 30.58 -12.11 11.71
N ARG A 419 30.09 -12.45 12.89
CA ARG A 419 30.16 -13.81 13.43
C ARG A 419 29.04 -14.66 12.84
N GLN A 420 29.36 -15.89 12.46
CA GLN A 420 28.34 -16.88 12.13
C GLN A 420 27.47 -17.19 13.36
N VAL A 421 26.16 -17.09 13.20
CA VAL A 421 25.18 -17.44 14.24
C VAL A 421 24.32 -18.60 13.76
N ARG A 422 23.95 -19.46 14.71
CA ARG A 422 23.17 -20.68 14.45
C ARG A 422 21.97 -20.74 15.38
N ARG A 423 20.83 -21.19 14.87
CA ARG A 423 19.63 -21.45 15.66
C ARG A 423 18.99 -22.76 15.23
N VAL A 424 18.42 -23.48 16.18
CA VAL A 424 17.62 -24.67 15.91
C VAL A 424 16.19 -24.36 16.31
N LEU A 425 15.26 -24.53 15.37
CA LEU A 425 13.83 -24.38 15.60
C LEU A 425 13.18 -25.76 15.56
N ALA A 426 12.41 -26.09 16.59
CA ALA A 426 11.59 -27.29 16.64
C ALA A 426 10.14 -26.89 16.36
N LEU A 427 9.55 -27.49 15.32
CA LEU A 427 8.19 -27.24 14.86
C LEU A 427 7.38 -28.52 15.03
N GLY A 428 6.11 -28.42 15.40
CA GLY A 428 5.23 -29.58 15.60
C GLY A 428 4.17 -29.36 16.66
N ARG A 429 3.31 -30.37 16.84
CA ARG A 429 2.06 -30.27 17.64
C ARG A 429 1.18 -29.14 17.11
N ASP A 430 1.15 -27.99 17.79
CA ASP A 430 0.28 -26.85 17.52
C ASP A 430 1.04 -25.61 16.97
N GLU A 431 2.37 -25.67 16.90
CA GLU A 431 3.21 -24.55 16.45
C GLU A 431 4.03 -24.94 15.22
N TRP A 432 3.57 -24.49 14.05
CA TRP A 432 4.16 -24.78 12.73
C TRP A 432 4.77 -23.55 12.07
N VAL A 433 4.81 -22.43 12.78
CA VAL A 433 5.47 -21.20 12.35
C VAL A 433 6.38 -20.77 13.49
N ALA A 434 7.63 -20.43 13.18
CA ALA A 434 8.56 -19.90 14.16
C ALA A 434 9.33 -18.70 13.61
N HIS A 435 9.71 -17.82 14.51
CA HIS A 435 10.42 -16.59 14.19
C HIS A 435 11.83 -16.60 14.79
N TRP A 436 12.77 -16.06 14.03
CA TRP A 436 14.13 -15.79 14.50
C TRP A 436 14.54 -14.36 14.16
N TRP A 437 14.76 -13.58 15.21
CA TRP A 437 15.29 -12.22 15.12
C TRP A 437 16.81 -12.23 14.86
N LEU A 438 17.22 -11.52 13.82
CA LEU A 438 18.62 -11.30 13.46
C LEU A 438 18.92 -9.81 13.46
N PRO A 439 19.98 -9.34 14.15
CA PRO A 439 20.53 -8.02 13.91
C PRO A 439 20.98 -7.91 12.45
N ALA A 440 20.39 -6.99 11.71
CA ALA A 440 20.72 -6.71 10.32
C ALA A 440 22.01 -5.91 10.29
N ALA A 441 23.14 -6.54 10.00
CA ALA A 441 24.33 -5.79 9.61
C ALA A 441 24.06 -5.11 8.25
N ALA A 442 24.54 -3.88 8.06
CA ALA A 442 24.39 -3.19 6.78
C ALA A 442 24.89 -4.09 5.62
N GLY A 443 23.99 -4.51 4.73
CA GLY A 443 24.29 -5.39 3.58
C GLY A 443 24.18 -6.91 3.82
N SER A 444 23.77 -7.37 5.01
CA SER A 444 23.45 -8.80 5.23
C SER A 444 21.98 -9.07 4.92
N GLY A 445 21.69 -9.43 3.66
CA GLY A 445 20.38 -9.89 3.23
C GLY A 445 20.15 -11.38 3.51
N PRO A 446 18.96 -11.91 3.18
CA PRO A 446 18.62 -13.33 3.33
C PRO A 446 19.57 -14.27 2.56
N SER A 447 20.30 -13.78 1.55
CA SER A 447 21.31 -14.54 0.80
C SER A 447 22.47 -15.10 1.63
N TYR A 448 22.62 -14.66 2.88
CA TYR A 448 23.61 -15.17 3.83
C TYR A 448 23.04 -16.18 4.84
N LEU A 449 21.76 -16.55 4.67
CA LEU A 449 21.06 -17.53 5.47
C LEU A 449 21.06 -18.89 4.76
N GLU A 450 21.55 -19.91 5.45
CA GLU A 450 21.45 -21.30 5.06
C GLU A 450 20.56 -22.04 6.05
N TYR A 451 19.73 -22.94 5.55
CA TYR A 451 18.87 -23.76 6.38
C TYR A 451 18.91 -25.22 5.92
N ARG A 452 18.86 -26.13 6.88
CA ARG A 452 18.62 -27.56 6.64
C ARG A 452 17.53 -28.02 7.60
N TRP A 453 16.78 -29.04 7.23
CA TRP A 453 15.70 -29.50 8.07
C TRP A 453 15.43 -30.99 7.94
N THR A 454 14.79 -31.53 8.97
CA THR A 454 14.31 -32.91 9.00
C THR A 454 12.83 -32.92 9.35
N ALA A 455 12.06 -33.84 8.78
CA ALA A 455 10.66 -34.09 9.17
C ALA A 455 10.48 -35.52 9.68
N THR A 456 9.81 -35.65 10.81
CA THR A 456 9.42 -36.94 11.39
C THR A 456 7.96 -37.22 11.07
N ARG A 457 7.70 -38.29 10.32
CA ARG A 457 6.34 -38.72 9.93
C ARG A 457 5.62 -39.46 11.07
N ALA A 458 4.31 -39.66 10.92
CA ALA A 458 3.49 -40.36 11.90
C ALA A 458 3.92 -41.82 12.17
N ASP A 459 4.56 -42.46 11.19
CA ASP A 459 5.14 -43.80 11.27
C ASP A 459 6.54 -43.83 11.94
N GLY A 460 7.08 -42.69 12.34
CA GLY A 460 8.39 -42.55 12.95
C GLY A 460 9.56 -42.46 11.96
N ARG A 461 9.32 -42.54 10.65
CA ARG A 461 10.37 -42.33 9.64
C ARG A 461 10.79 -40.85 9.62
N VAL A 462 12.10 -40.62 9.50
CA VAL A 462 12.68 -39.28 9.41
C VAL A 462 13.16 -39.04 7.99
N ALA A 463 12.65 -37.99 7.35
CA ALA A 463 13.16 -37.48 6.09
C ALA A 463 14.13 -36.33 6.37
N GLU A 464 15.34 -36.37 5.82
CA GLU A 464 16.33 -35.30 5.90
C GLU A 464 16.42 -34.56 4.57
N TYR A 465 16.54 -33.24 4.64
CA TYR A 465 16.66 -32.37 3.48
C TYR A 465 18.03 -31.70 3.47
N PRO A 466 18.67 -31.61 2.30
CA PRO A 466 19.99 -31.02 2.19
C PRO A 466 19.98 -29.53 2.57
N PRO A 467 21.14 -28.97 2.96
CA PRO A 467 21.27 -27.55 3.20
C PRO A 467 20.94 -26.72 1.96
N THR A 468 20.06 -25.73 2.15
CA THR A 468 19.59 -24.83 1.11
C THR A 468 19.84 -23.39 1.54
N ARG A 469 20.26 -22.54 0.61
CA ARG A 469 20.40 -21.11 0.84
C ARG A 469 19.05 -20.43 0.66
N ALA A 470 18.69 -19.54 1.58
CA ALA A 470 17.46 -18.79 1.49
C ALA A 470 17.63 -17.57 0.58
N ASP A 471 16.62 -17.30 -0.26
CA ASP A 471 16.58 -16.11 -1.10
C ASP A 471 15.75 -14.98 -0.46
N THR A 472 14.89 -15.33 0.49
CA THR A 472 14.03 -14.40 1.23
C THR A 472 14.07 -14.72 2.73
N PRO A 473 13.72 -13.78 3.62
CA PRO A 473 13.65 -14.05 5.06
C PRO A 473 12.46 -14.94 5.45
N VAL A 474 11.59 -15.32 4.49
CA VAL A 474 10.48 -16.26 4.71
C VAL A 474 10.85 -17.60 4.09
N ILE A 475 11.05 -18.61 4.93
CA ILE A 475 11.37 -19.98 4.53
C ILE A 475 10.07 -20.80 4.63
N VAL A 476 9.54 -21.22 3.50
CA VAL A 476 8.38 -22.13 3.44
C VAL A 476 8.89 -23.56 3.30
N LEU A 477 8.55 -24.42 4.25
CA LEU A 477 8.89 -25.84 4.21
C LEU A 477 7.74 -26.64 3.60
N SER A 478 8.02 -27.30 2.49
CA SER A 478 7.09 -28.21 1.83
C SER A 478 7.85 -29.39 1.23
N PHE A 479 7.11 -30.48 0.97
CA PHE A 479 7.61 -31.56 0.14
C PHE A 479 7.59 -31.07 -1.32
N SER A 480 8.75 -30.83 -1.93
CA SER A 480 8.84 -30.60 -3.37
C SER A 480 8.79 -31.95 -4.09
N GLU A 481 7.91 -32.09 -5.09
CA GLU A 481 7.96 -33.24 -6.01
C GLU A 481 9.25 -33.15 -6.83
N GLY A 482 10.24 -33.97 -6.47
CA GLY A 482 11.52 -34.04 -7.17
C GLY A 482 12.73 -33.74 -6.30
N SER A 483 13.02 -34.63 -5.34
CA SER A 483 14.40 -34.89 -4.93
C SER A 483 14.56 -36.41 -4.78
N PRO A 484 15.67 -37.00 -5.26
CA PRO A 484 15.79 -38.42 -5.47
C PRO A 484 16.07 -39.10 -4.12
N ASP A 485 15.05 -39.73 -3.57
CA ASP A 485 15.18 -41.06 -2.99
C ASP A 485 13.80 -41.72 -3.01
N ALA A 486 13.48 -42.19 -4.22
CA ALA A 486 12.71 -43.40 -4.38
C ALA A 486 13.73 -44.55 -4.49
N SER A 487 14.08 -45.20 -3.38
CA SER A 487 14.40 -46.63 -3.35
C SER A 487 14.18 -47.18 -1.93
N ASP A 488 13.39 -48.25 -1.88
CA ASP A 488 13.00 -49.14 -0.77
C ASP A 488 11.97 -48.68 0.28
#